data_AF-A0A1H1G9V5-F1
#
_entry.id   AF-A0A1H1G9V5-F1
#
_cell.length_a   1.000
_cell.length_b   1.000
_cell.length_c   1.000
_cell.angle_alpha   90.00
_cell.angle_beta   90.00
_cell.angle_gamma   90.00
#
_symmetry.space_group_name_H-M   'P 1'
#
loop_
_entity.id
_entity.type
_entity.pdbx_description
1 polymer ?
#
loop_
_entity_poly.entity_id
_entity_poly.type
_entity_poly.pdbx_seq_one_letter_code
_entity_poly.pdbx_strand_id
1 'polypeptide(L)'
;MRDFQNLTEWRREFSRSHLPSSTNLVLHAVSLFAEDVGEVCSPSVRDLARHTNLSMPIVIKHLRHAERGGWLGVRKYGPLGEKLKRNEYMPKFPEMEVEGWA
;
A
#
# COMPACT_ATOMS: atom_id res chain seq x y z
N MET A 1 -13.13 -11.26 -18.19
CA MET A 1 -12.58 -10.06 -17.53
C MET A 1 -12.69 -10.33 -16.05
N ARG A 2 -11.61 -10.25 -15.25
CA ARG A 2 -11.78 -10.34 -13.78
C ARG A 2 -12.31 -8.99 -13.32
N ASP A 3 -13.62 -8.88 -13.36
CA ASP A 3 -14.36 -7.88 -12.63
C ASP A 3 -14.25 -8.26 -11.14
N PHE A 4 -14.16 -7.26 -10.26
CA PHE A 4 -13.91 -7.36 -8.80
C PHE A 4 -12.44 -7.29 -8.33
N GLN A 5 -11.68 -6.29 -8.78
CA GLN A 5 -10.49 -5.83 -8.07
C GLN A 5 -10.90 -5.15 -6.74
N ASN A 6 -11.29 -5.92 -5.73
CA ASN A 6 -11.66 -5.38 -4.42
C ASN A 6 -10.64 -5.71 -3.33
N LEU A 7 -10.69 -4.99 -2.20
CA LEU A 7 -9.74 -5.19 -1.10
C LEU A 7 -9.75 -6.62 -0.51
N THR A 8 -10.85 -7.35 -0.60
CA THR A 8 -10.92 -8.73 -0.13
C THR A 8 -10.12 -9.67 -1.02
N GLU A 9 -10.25 -9.53 -2.34
CA GLU A 9 -9.44 -10.29 -3.29
C GLU A 9 -7.97 -9.88 -3.21
N TRP A 10 -7.70 -8.58 -3.14
CA TRP A 10 -6.34 -8.04 -2.98
C TRP A 10 -5.64 -8.63 -1.74
N ARG A 11 -6.34 -8.67 -0.59
CA ARG A 11 -5.85 -9.33 0.63
C ARG A 11 -5.54 -10.81 0.44
N ARG A 12 -6.41 -11.55 -0.24
CA ARG A 12 -6.19 -12.97 -0.52
C ARG A 12 -4.96 -13.17 -1.39
N GLU A 13 -4.80 -12.38 -2.44
CA GLU A 13 -3.72 -12.57 -3.40
C GLU A 13 -2.35 -12.16 -2.85
N PHE A 14 -2.20 -10.99 -2.21
CA PHE A 14 -0.91 -10.66 -1.61
C PHE A 14 -0.55 -11.63 -0.46
N SER A 15 -1.53 -12.16 0.27
CA SER A 15 -1.26 -13.12 1.36
C SER A 15 -0.68 -14.45 0.88
N ARG A 16 -0.92 -14.79 -0.39
CA ARG A 16 -0.36 -15.97 -1.08
C ARG A 16 0.92 -15.68 -1.83
N SER A 17 1.28 -14.40 -1.98
CA SER A 17 2.50 -13.98 -2.65
C SER A 17 3.73 -14.24 -1.78
N HIS A 18 4.91 -14.38 -2.40
CA HIS A 18 6.19 -14.63 -1.72
C HIS A 18 6.77 -13.36 -1.06
N LEU A 19 5.91 -12.54 -0.42
CA LEU A 19 6.31 -11.37 0.33
C LEU A 19 6.74 -11.76 1.77
N PRO A 20 7.68 -11.00 2.38
CA PRO A 20 7.97 -11.16 3.80
C PRO A 20 6.69 -11.02 4.65
N SER A 21 6.56 -11.81 5.72
CA SER A 21 5.37 -11.80 6.58
C SER A 21 5.04 -10.40 7.14
N SER A 22 6.06 -9.61 7.48
CA SER A 22 5.88 -8.22 7.92
C SER A 22 5.41 -7.29 6.79
N THR A 23 5.71 -7.58 5.52
CA THR A 23 5.13 -6.86 4.38
C THR A 23 3.63 -7.15 4.27
N ASN A 24 3.22 -8.42 4.37
CA ASN A 24 1.80 -8.79 4.38
C ASN A 24 1.04 -8.11 5.52
N LEU A 25 1.64 -8.06 6.72
CA LEU A 25 1.05 -7.35 7.86
C LEU A 25 0.88 -5.85 7.60
N VAL A 26 1.87 -5.20 6.99
CA VAL A 26 1.77 -3.78 6.61
C VAL A 26 0.72 -3.55 5.54
N LEU A 27 0.62 -4.42 4.52
CA LEU A 27 -0.42 -4.33 3.50
C LEU A 27 -1.83 -4.50 4.09
N HIS A 28 -2.00 -5.43 5.04
CA HIS A 28 -3.24 -5.54 5.81
C HIS A 28 -3.58 -4.24 6.54
N ALA A 29 -2.61 -3.64 7.24
CA ALA A 29 -2.82 -2.36 7.94
C ALA A 29 -3.18 -1.22 6.99
N VAL A 30 -2.58 -1.15 5.80
CA VAL A 30 -2.96 -0.16 4.77
C VAL A 30 -4.41 -0.37 4.31
N SER A 31 -4.86 -1.62 4.12
CA SER A 31 -6.24 -1.91 3.71
C SER A 31 -7.31 -1.51 4.72
N LEU A 32 -6.92 -1.18 5.96
CA LEU A 32 -7.86 -0.63 6.96
C LEU A 32 -8.24 0.84 6.66
N PHE A 33 -7.47 1.51 5.81
CA PHE A 33 -7.65 2.93 5.46
C PHE A 33 -8.04 3.16 4.00
N ALA A 34 -8.04 2.12 3.17
CA ALA A 34 -8.45 2.20 1.78
C ALA A 34 -9.93 1.80 1.67
N GLU A 35 -10.67 2.48 0.80
CA GLU A 35 -12.05 2.12 0.46
C GLU A 35 -12.08 0.97 -0.55
N ASP A 36 -11.23 1.03 -1.57
CA ASP A 36 -11.08 -0.05 -2.54
C ASP A 36 -9.66 -0.17 -3.14
N VAL A 37 -9.44 -1.14 -4.04
CA VAL A 37 -8.23 -1.21 -4.87
C VAL A 37 -8.26 -0.10 -5.91
N GLY A 38 -7.13 0.56 -6.14
CA GLY A 38 -7.02 1.74 -7.01
C GLY A 38 -7.46 3.05 -6.35
N GLU A 39 -8.09 2.98 -5.17
CA GLU A 39 -8.44 4.16 -4.40
C GLU A 39 -7.29 4.61 -3.48
N VAL A 40 -7.17 5.93 -3.35
CA VAL A 40 -6.08 6.57 -2.60
C VAL A 40 -6.41 6.66 -1.13
N CYS A 41 -5.46 6.28 -0.27
CA CYS A 41 -5.53 6.54 1.16
C CYS A 41 -4.25 7.23 1.66
N SER A 42 -4.34 7.92 2.81
CA SER A 42 -3.20 8.67 3.36
C SER A 42 -2.97 8.44 4.87
N PRO A 43 -2.93 7.19 5.36
CA PRO A 43 -2.54 6.91 6.74
C PRO A 43 -1.11 7.39 7.02
N SER A 44 -0.85 7.86 8.24
CA SER A 44 0.54 8.17 8.62
C SER A 44 1.32 6.87 8.89
N VAL A 45 2.64 6.91 8.73
CA VAL A 45 3.52 5.78 9.13
C VAL A 45 3.33 5.42 10.61
N ARG A 46 3.00 6.41 11.45
CA ARG A 46 2.70 6.20 12.88
C ARG A 46 1.41 5.41 13.08
N ASP A 47 0.37 5.66 12.29
CA ASP A 47 -0.89 4.92 12.39
C ASP A 47 -0.70 3.47 11.93
N LEU A 48 0.02 3.28 10.83
CA LEU A 48 0.41 1.94 10.36
C LEU A 48 1.25 1.18 11.40
N ALA A 49 2.18 1.87 12.07
CA ALA A 49 2.96 1.28 13.16
C ALA A 49 2.07 0.80 14.32
N ARG A 50 1.04 1.56 14.70
CA ARG A 50 0.07 1.17 15.74
C ARG A 50 -0.71 -0.08 15.37
N HIS A 51 -1.18 -0.18 14.12
CA HIS A 51 -1.98 -1.33 13.67
C HIS A 51 -1.15 -2.60 13.44
N THR A 52 0.17 -2.46 13.23
CA THR A 52 1.06 -3.59 12.98
C THR A 52 1.88 -4.01 14.20
N ASN A 53 1.93 -3.19 15.26
CA ASN A 53 2.89 -3.31 16.37
C ASN A 53 4.36 -3.35 15.93
N LEU A 54 4.67 -2.80 14.74
CA LEU A 54 6.03 -2.66 14.23
C LEU A 54 6.56 -1.26 14.53
N SER A 55 7.88 -1.11 14.59
CA SER A 55 8.48 0.21 14.67
C SER A 55 8.32 0.96 13.34
N MET A 56 8.26 2.29 13.38
CA MET A 56 8.11 3.12 12.18
C MET A 56 9.18 2.84 11.10
N PRO A 57 10.48 2.65 11.43
CA PRO A 57 11.48 2.29 10.42
C PRO A 57 11.18 0.95 9.72
N ILE A 58 10.66 -0.03 10.46
CA ILE A 58 10.28 -1.33 9.90
C ILE A 58 9.05 -1.19 9.01
N VAL A 59 8.05 -0.41 9.41
CA VAL A 59 6.90 -0.09 8.54
C VAL A 59 7.37 0.55 7.24
N ILE A 60 8.25 1.57 7.29
CA ILE A 60 8.80 2.23 6.09
C ILE A 60 9.54 1.23 5.20
N LYS A 61 10.36 0.36 5.78
CA LYS A 61 11.06 -0.69 5.03
C LYS A 61 10.07 -1.59 4.29
N HIS A 62 9.00 -2.02 4.96
CA HIS A 62 8.02 -2.93 4.38
C HIS A 62 7.05 -2.27 3.39
N LEU A 63 6.73 -0.98 3.56
CA LEU A 63 6.05 -0.19 2.52
C LEU A 63 6.85 -0.16 1.21
N ARG A 64 8.18 0.02 1.29
CA ARG A 64 9.07 -0.06 0.10
C ARG A 64 9.16 -1.47 -0.49
N HIS A 65 9.04 -2.51 0.33
CA HIS A 65 8.98 -3.88 -0.18
C HIS A 65 7.66 -4.15 -0.92
N ALA A 66 6.54 -3.65 -0.39
CA ALA A 66 5.24 -3.72 -1.04
C ALA A 66 5.23 -2.96 -2.38
N GLU A 67 5.76 -1.74 -2.40
CA GLU A 67 5.93 -0.89 -3.59
C GLU A 67 6.72 -1.62 -4.67
N ARG A 68 7.93 -2.09 -4.36
CA ARG A 68 8.75 -2.88 -5.30
C ARG A 68 8.10 -4.19 -5.74
N GLY A 69 7.23 -4.76 -4.91
CA GLY A 69 6.48 -5.97 -5.24
C GLY A 69 5.28 -5.69 -6.14
N GLY A 70 4.99 -4.43 -6.48
CA GLY A 70 3.85 -4.04 -7.31
C GLY A 70 2.51 -4.04 -6.58
N TRP A 71 2.47 -4.25 -5.27
CA TRP A 71 1.23 -4.36 -4.51
C TRP A 71 0.70 -3.01 -4.01
N LEU A 72 1.53 -1.97 -4.04
CA LEU A 72 1.20 -0.67 -3.47
C LEU A 72 1.83 0.47 -4.29
N GLY A 73 1.03 1.39 -4.80
CA GLY A 73 1.55 2.66 -5.31
C GLY A 73 1.87 3.60 -4.14
N VAL A 74 2.98 4.34 -4.21
CA VAL A 74 3.36 5.30 -3.15
C VAL A 74 3.66 6.68 -3.73
N ARG A 75 2.90 7.68 -3.31
CA ARG A 75 3.09 9.07 -3.75
C ARG A 75 3.56 9.96 -2.60
N LYS A 76 4.66 10.69 -2.84
CA LYS A 76 5.31 11.60 -1.87
C LYS A 76 5.20 13.07 -2.26
N TYR A 77 4.93 13.33 -3.53
CA TYR A 77 4.82 14.65 -4.12
C TYR A 77 3.49 14.74 -4.85
N GLY A 78 2.82 15.88 -4.76
CA GLY A 78 1.59 16.13 -5.49
C GLY A 78 1.86 16.40 -6.98
N PRO A 79 0.79 16.59 -7.77
CA PRO A 79 0.89 16.76 -9.22
C PRO A 79 1.74 17.96 -9.66
N LEU A 80 1.88 18.97 -8.81
CA LEU A 80 2.67 20.18 -9.09
C LEU A 80 4.07 20.11 -8.48
N GLY A 81 4.50 18.93 -8.02
CA GLY A 81 5.82 18.68 -7.42
C GLY A 81 5.93 19.12 -5.96
N GLU A 82 4.85 19.57 -5.34
CA GLU A 82 4.82 19.93 -3.93
C GLU A 82 4.96 18.70 -3.05
N LYS A 83 5.78 18.78 -1.99
CA LYS A 83 5.91 17.66 -1.05
C LYS A 83 4.61 17.49 -0.27
N LEU A 84 4.04 16.29 -0.29
CA LEU A 84 2.82 16.01 0.45
C LEU A 84 3.09 16.02 1.96
N LYS A 85 2.10 16.50 2.73
CA LYS A 85 2.14 16.47 4.21
C LYS A 85 2.20 15.05 4.76
N ARG A 86 1.63 14.09 4.02
CA ARG A 86 1.67 12.65 4.28
C ARG A 86 1.88 11.96 2.95
N ASN A 87 2.58 10.83 2.97
CA ASN A 87 2.58 9.97 1.80
C ASN A 87 1.15 9.49 1.56
N GLU A 88 0.81 9.33 0.29
CA GLU A 88 -0.39 8.67 -0.16
C GLU A 88 -0.04 7.27 -0.65
N TYR A 89 -0.98 6.35 -0.46
CA TYR A 89 -0.85 4.95 -0.80
C TYR A 89 -2.07 4.52 -1.60
N MET A 90 -1.87 3.59 -2.52
CA MET A 90 -2.93 3.07 -3.36
C MET A 90 -2.76 1.56 -3.48
N PRO A 91 -3.64 0.74 -2.87
CA PRO A 91 -3.63 -0.70 -3.08
C PRO A 91 -3.78 -1.00 -4.57
N LYS A 92 -2.91 -1.85 -5.11
CA LYS A 92 -2.96 -2.28 -6.51
C LYS A 92 -2.50 -3.71 -6.66
N PHE A 93 -2.88 -4.33 -7.76
CA PHE A 93 -2.27 -5.59 -8.19
C PHE A 93 -0.98 -5.30 -8.99
N PRO A 94 0.02 -6.20 -8.96
CA PRO A 94 1.26 -6.02 -9.71
C PRO A 94 1.07 -5.75 -11.20
N GLU A 95 0.05 -6.34 -11.82
CA GLU A 95 -0.32 -6.16 -13.22
C GLU A 95 -1.03 -4.84 -13.54
N MET A 96 -1.44 -4.06 -12.52
CA MET A 96 -2.09 -2.76 -12.75
C MET A 96 -1.04 -1.70 -13.11
N GLU A 97 -1.12 -1.17 -14.32
CA GLU A 97 -0.45 0.08 -14.67
C GLU A 97 -1.24 1.24 -14.08
N VAL A 98 -0.58 2.11 -13.31
CA VAL A 98 -1.24 3.30 -12.78
C VAL A 98 -0.37 4.52 -13.03
N GLU A 99 -0.85 5.40 -13.90
CA GLU A 99 -0.14 6.60 -14.32
C GLU A 99 0.01 7.59 -13.16
N GLY A 100 1.21 8.16 -13.00
CA GLY A 100 1.48 9.11 -11.90
C GLY A 100 1.69 8.48 -10.52
N TRP A 101 1.76 7.15 -10.44
CA TRP A 101 2.08 6.40 -9.22
C TRP A 101 3.29 5.50 -9.48
N ALA A 102 4.40 5.80 -8.80
CA ALA A 102 5.60 4.96 -8.78
C ALA A 102 5.44 3.81 -7.78
#